data_AF-A0A417YBJ3-F1
#
_entry.id   AF-A0A417YBJ3-F1
#
_cell.length_a   1.000
_cell.length_b   1.000
_cell.length_c   1.000
_cell.angle_alpha   90.00
_cell.angle_beta   90.00
_cell.angle_gamma   90.00
#
_symmetry.space_group_name_H-M   'P 1'
#
loop_
_entity.id
_entity.type
_entity.pdbx_description
1 polymer ?
#
loop_
_entity_poly.entity_id
_entity_poly.type
_entity_poly.pdbx_seq_one_letter_code
_entity_poly.pdbx_strand_id
1 'polypeptide(L)'
;MEEPHVHKIFTNHKELMESFLLQKTGFLSDAESQDANKSKMDKAIFAYPIKHYTELQDMGSNGENFAVLEMDEFTVFIGDTFKIGDAIIQVSQPGPVSRQHLQGGLQTGWYFRIIQEGMIQGATDFELLERPYPEWSIAACTEVVYLHQDDFRAADDLYACEALGDIWRRTLRKRLRGF
;
A
#
# COMPACT_ATOMS: atom_id res chain seq x y z
N MET A 1 7.97 -14.75 16.59
CA MET A 1 7.41 -14.10 15.39
C MET A 1 8.05 -12.73 15.39
N GLU A 2 8.84 -12.42 14.35
CA GLU A 2 9.51 -11.13 14.27
C GLU A 2 8.47 -10.03 14.01
N GLU A 3 8.78 -8.81 14.42
CA GLU A 3 7.87 -7.68 14.19
C GLU A 3 7.91 -7.26 12.71
N PRO A 4 6.76 -6.90 12.12
CA PRO A 4 6.70 -6.26 10.82
C PRO A 4 7.68 -5.08 10.71
N HIS A 5 8.50 -5.04 9.67
CA HIS A 5 9.47 -3.95 9.51
C HIS A 5 9.79 -3.63 8.06
N VAL A 6 10.33 -2.43 7.84
CA VAL A 6 10.90 -2.02 6.55
C VAL A 6 12.33 -2.52 6.47
N HIS A 7 12.58 -3.49 5.61
CA HIS A 7 13.92 -4.02 5.40
C HIS A 7 14.79 -3.02 4.62
N LYS A 8 14.26 -2.52 3.50
CA LYS A 8 14.95 -1.56 2.63
C LYS A 8 14.02 -0.50 2.09
N ILE A 9 14.60 0.67 1.85
CA ILE A 9 13.90 1.82 1.30
C ILE A 9 14.52 2.18 -0.03
N PHE A 10 13.70 2.45 -1.03
CA PHE A 10 14.10 2.78 -2.38
C PHE A 10 13.48 4.09 -2.86
N THR A 11 14.28 4.86 -3.59
CA THR A 11 13.81 5.97 -4.42
C THR A 11 14.53 5.92 -5.76
N ASN A 12 13.79 6.10 -6.87
CA ASN A 12 14.35 6.02 -8.22
C ASN A 12 15.21 4.76 -8.46
N HIS A 13 14.74 3.60 -7.98
CA HIS A 13 15.42 2.30 -8.04
C HIS A 13 16.78 2.23 -7.31
N LYS A 14 17.06 3.16 -6.39
CA LYS A 14 18.26 3.17 -5.55
C LYS A 14 17.90 3.04 -4.10
N GLU A 15 18.64 2.20 -3.39
CA GLU A 15 18.51 2.04 -1.95
C GLU A 15 18.92 3.33 -1.22
N LEU A 16 18.08 3.79 -0.30
CA LEU A 16 18.36 4.88 0.61
C LEU A 16 18.94 4.33 1.92
N MET A 17 20.19 4.66 2.20
CA MET A 17 20.90 4.21 3.41
C MET A 17 20.84 5.24 4.56
N GLU A 18 20.47 6.48 4.26
CA GLU A 18 20.41 7.58 5.24
C GLU A 18 18.97 7.81 5.71
N SER A 19 18.83 8.44 6.89
CA SER A 19 17.54 8.92 7.37
C SER A 19 16.96 9.96 6.41
N PHE A 20 15.66 9.90 6.13
CA PHE A 20 15.00 10.89 5.29
C PHE A 20 13.68 11.36 5.90
N LEU A 21 13.27 12.57 5.54
CA LEU A 21 11.99 13.14 5.94
C LEU A 21 10.89 12.62 5.03
N LEU A 22 9.96 11.84 5.58
CA LEU A 22 8.79 11.36 4.86
C LEU A 22 7.68 12.42 4.88
N GLN A 23 7.55 13.15 3.79
CA GLN A 23 6.54 14.21 3.61
C GLN A 23 5.20 13.65 3.16
N LYS A 24 4.12 14.44 3.23
CA LYS A 24 2.77 14.01 2.78
C LYS A 24 2.69 13.55 1.34
N THR A 25 3.55 14.09 0.49
CA THR A 25 3.68 13.71 -0.92
C THR A 25 4.52 12.45 -1.12
N GLY A 26 5.09 11.87 -0.06
CA GLY A 26 5.90 10.67 -0.11
C GLY A 26 7.16 10.88 -0.95
N PHE A 27 7.30 10.09 -2.00
CA PHE A 27 8.45 10.12 -2.91
C PHE A 27 8.19 10.82 -4.25
N LEU A 28 7.11 11.61 -4.35
CA LEU A 28 6.83 12.42 -5.54
C LEU A 28 7.95 13.45 -5.78
N SER A 29 8.26 13.73 -7.05
CA SER A 29 9.14 14.83 -7.41
C SER A 29 8.54 16.19 -7.04
N ASP A 30 9.37 17.25 -7.01
CA ASP A 30 8.91 18.62 -6.73
C ASP A 30 7.77 19.06 -7.66
N ALA A 31 7.88 18.75 -8.95
CA ALA A 31 6.85 19.06 -9.93
C ALA A 31 5.54 18.28 -9.67
N GLU A 32 5.64 17.00 -9.30
CA GLU A 32 4.46 16.18 -9.01
C GLU A 32 3.76 16.56 -7.71
N SER A 33 4.53 17.06 -6.74
CA SER A 33 4.08 17.50 -5.42
C SER A 33 3.22 18.76 -5.49
N GLN A 34 3.52 19.70 -6.41
CA GLN A 34 2.74 20.94 -6.58
C GLN A 34 1.29 20.67 -7.03
N ASP A 35 1.07 19.61 -7.80
CA ASP A 35 -0.24 19.20 -8.30
C ASP A 35 -0.73 17.89 -7.64
N ALA A 36 -0.33 17.65 -6.39
CA ALA A 36 -0.70 16.44 -5.66
C ALA A 36 -2.19 16.46 -5.27
N ASN A 37 -2.99 15.65 -5.95
CA ASN A 37 -4.39 15.42 -5.58
C ASN A 37 -4.52 14.25 -4.59
N LYS A 38 -5.74 14.01 -4.09
CA LYS A 38 -6.03 12.91 -3.15
C LYS A 38 -5.55 11.54 -3.66
N SER A 39 -5.78 11.23 -4.94
CA SER A 39 -5.37 9.94 -5.51
C SER A 39 -3.86 9.75 -5.56
N LYS A 40 -3.07 10.84 -5.67
CA LYS A 40 -1.60 10.80 -5.55
C LYS A 40 -1.16 10.66 -4.10
N MET A 41 -1.78 11.40 -3.17
CA MET A 41 -1.49 11.28 -1.73
C MET A 41 -1.84 9.89 -1.16
N ASP A 42 -2.89 9.26 -1.69
CA ASP A 42 -3.22 7.86 -1.39
C ASP A 42 -2.13 6.87 -1.82
N LYS A 43 -1.19 7.28 -2.67
CA LYS A 43 -0.12 6.44 -3.24
C LYS A 43 1.27 6.96 -2.87
N ALA A 44 1.40 7.61 -1.72
CA ALA A 44 2.64 8.26 -1.30
C ALA A 44 3.81 7.28 -1.18
N ILE A 45 3.54 6.04 -0.74
CA ILE A 45 4.54 4.97 -0.61
C ILE A 45 3.98 3.71 -1.21
N PHE A 46 4.71 3.09 -2.14
CA PHE A 46 4.44 1.72 -2.58
C PHE A 46 5.26 0.73 -1.73
N ALA A 47 4.61 -0.30 -1.18
CA ALA A 47 5.25 -1.35 -0.41
C ALA A 47 5.07 -2.71 -1.07
N TYR A 48 6.11 -3.52 -1.04
CA TYR A 48 6.12 -4.85 -1.66
C TYR A 48 6.83 -5.88 -0.77
N PRO A 49 6.20 -7.03 -0.47
CA PRO A 49 6.81 -8.07 0.36
C PRO A 49 8.04 -8.69 -0.27
N ILE A 50 9.10 -8.83 0.53
CA ILE A 50 10.37 -9.40 0.06
C ILE A 50 10.23 -10.86 -0.33
N LYS A 51 9.35 -11.60 0.35
CA LYS A 51 9.10 -13.02 0.08
C LYS A 51 8.56 -13.31 -1.33
N HIS A 52 8.13 -12.29 -2.06
CA HIS A 52 7.68 -12.42 -3.45
C HIS A 52 8.83 -12.36 -4.46
N TYR A 53 10.03 -11.96 -4.03
CA TYR A 53 11.23 -12.01 -4.87
C TYR A 53 11.85 -13.40 -4.84
N THR A 54 12.20 -13.91 -6.03
CA THR A 54 13.04 -15.10 -6.16
C THR A 54 14.48 -14.79 -5.74
N GLU A 55 15.00 -13.65 -6.20
CA GLU A 55 16.36 -13.19 -5.91
C GLU A 55 16.30 -11.86 -5.16
N LEU A 56 16.86 -11.82 -3.95
CA LEU A 56 16.79 -10.63 -3.08
C LEU A 56 17.49 -9.39 -3.65
N GLN A 57 18.42 -9.58 -4.59
CA GLN A 57 19.10 -8.48 -5.28
C GLN A 57 18.19 -7.68 -6.20
N ASP A 58 17.02 -8.24 -6.57
CA ASP A 58 16.05 -7.60 -7.47
C ASP A 58 15.05 -6.69 -6.74
N MET A 59 15.18 -6.52 -5.41
CA MET A 59 14.39 -5.55 -4.66
C MET A 59 14.49 -4.14 -5.27
N GLY A 60 13.38 -3.41 -5.29
CA GLY A 60 13.21 -2.12 -5.95
C GLY A 60 12.86 -2.21 -7.43
N SER A 61 12.89 -3.40 -8.04
CA SER A 61 12.56 -3.60 -9.46
C SER A 61 11.05 -3.50 -9.75
N ASN A 62 10.19 -3.71 -8.75
CA ASN A 62 8.74 -3.48 -8.89
C ASN A 62 8.37 -1.99 -8.72
N GLY A 63 9.36 -1.12 -8.48
CA GLY A 63 9.16 0.30 -8.24
C GLY A 63 8.62 0.60 -6.85
N GLU A 64 8.69 -0.36 -5.92
CA GLU A 64 8.36 -0.16 -4.52
C GLU A 64 9.32 0.82 -3.86
N ASN A 65 8.78 1.57 -2.92
CA ASN A 65 9.57 2.38 -2.02
C ASN A 65 10.00 1.56 -0.81
N PHE A 66 9.11 0.73 -0.27
CA PHE A 66 9.42 -0.13 0.89
C PHE A 66 9.41 -1.59 0.49
N ALA A 67 10.57 -2.23 0.64
CA ALA A 67 10.64 -3.69 0.69
C ALA A 67 10.44 -4.14 2.14
N VAL A 68 9.39 -4.91 2.38
CA VAL A 68 8.91 -5.23 3.73
C VAL A 68 9.03 -6.73 4.07
N LEU A 69 9.20 -7.03 5.35
CA LEU A 69 9.24 -8.39 5.92
C LEU A 69 8.10 -8.60 6.93
N GLU A 70 7.77 -9.88 7.17
CA GLU A 70 6.71 -10.32 8.09
C GLU A 70 5.32 -9.72 7.82
N MET A 71 5.08 -9.26 6.59
CA MET A 71 3.82 -8.71 6.10
C MET A 71 3.55 -9.19 4.69
N ASP A 72 2.27 -9.36 4.36
CA ASP A 72 1.80 -9.72 3.03
C ASP A 72 0.36 -9.26 2.79
N GLU A 73 -0.16 -9.55 1.60
CA GLU A 73 -1.48 -9.13 1.18
C GLU A 73 -2.61 -9.77 2.00
N PHE A 74 -2.34 -10.83 2.74
CA PHE A 74 -3.31 -11.54 3.59
C PHE A 74 -3.29 -11.06 5.04
N THR A 75 -2.23 -10.37 5.46
CA THR A 75 -1.99 -9.92 6.84
C THR A 75 -2.06 -8.39 7.01
N VAL A 76 -2.13 -7.67 5.91
CA VAL A 76 -2.25 -6.20 5.85
C VAL A 76 -3.65 -5.81 5.40
N PHE A 77 -4.25 -4.84 6.09
CA PHE A 77 -5.64 -4.45 5.91
C PHE A 77 -5.78 -2.97 5.55
N ILE A 78 -6.79 -2.63 4.76
CA ILE A 78 -7.11 -1.23 4.43
C ILE A 78 -7.38 -0.46 5.73
N GLY A 79 -6.74 0.70 5.86
CA GLY A 79 -6.85 1.51 7.07
C GLY A 79 -5.94 1.10 8.22
N ASP A 80 -5.19 -0.01 8.10
CA ASP A 80 -4.10 -0.30 9.05
C ASP A 80 -3.20 0.93 9.14
N THR A 81 -3.02 1.43 10.36
CA THR A 81 -2.26 2.64 10.64
C THR A 81 -1.04 2.26 11.45
N PHE A 82 0.14 2.58 10.93
CA PHE A 82 1.42 2.21 11.53
C PHE A 82 2.21 3.46 11.89
N LYS A 83 2.91 3.39 13.01
CA LYS A 83 4.04 4.27 13.27
C LYS A 83 5.31 3.64 12.72
N ILE A 84 6.14 4.45 12.08
CA ILE A 84 7.47 4.07 11.59
C ILE A 84 8.42 5.26 11.81
N GLY A 85 9.42 5.09 12.66
CA GLY A 85 10.25 6.20 13.14
C GLY A 85 9.37 7.27 13.80
N ASP A 86 9.43 8.50 13.29
CA ASP A 86 8.58 9.62 13.74
C ASP A 86 7.32 9.82 12.89
N ALA A 87 7.15 9.04 11.82
CA ALA A 87 6.04 9.16 10.88
C ALA A 87 4.87 8.25 11.26
N ILE A 88 3.66 8.65 10.85
CA ILE A 88 2.45 7.81 10.90
C ILE A 88 1.93 7.65 9.49
N ILE A 89 1.77 6.41 9.05
CA ILE A 89 1.31 6.04 7.71
C ILE A 89 0.10 5.12 7.81
N GLN A 90 -0.75 5.15 6.78
CA GLN A 90 -1.97 4.34 6.74
C GLN A 90 -2.11 3.62 5.41
N VAL A 91 -2.46 2.34 5.44
CA VAL A 91 -2.73 1.53 4.26
C VAL A 91 -3.95 2.09 3.54
N SER A 92 -3.79 2.41 2.26
CA SER A 92 -4.81 3.10 1.47
C SER A 92 -5.49 2.18 0.46
N GLN A 93 -4.73 1.35 -0.25
CA GLN A 93 -5.24 0.54 -1.34
C GLN A 93 -4.22 -0.53 -1.79
N PRO A 94 -4.66 -1.60 -2.48
CA PRO A 94 -3.75 -2.52 -3.15
C PRO A 94 -2.91 -1.83 -4.23
N GLY A 95 -1.76 -2.44 -4.51
CA GLY A 95 -0.83 -2.02 -5.56
C GLY A 95 -1.35 -2.23 -6.98
N PRO A 96 -0.49 -2.07 -8.00
CA PRO A 96 -0.85 -2.39 -9.38
C PRO A 96 -1.29 -3.86 -9.53
N VAL A 97 -2.47 -4.09 -10.13
CA VAL A 97 -3.01 -5.44 -10.34
C VAL A 97 -2.87 -5.82 -11.81
N SER A 98 -2.18 -6.93 -12.07
CA SER A 98 -1.98 -7.52 -13.39
C SER A 98 -2.63 -8.90 -13.49
N ARG A 99 -2.79 -9.43 -14.70
CA ARG A 99 -3.27 -10.80 -14.90
C ARG A 99 -2.36 -11.84 -14.22
N GLN A 100 -1.06 -11.57 -14.16
CA GLN A 100 -0.10 -12.47 -13.49
C GLN A 100 -0.35 -12.51 -11.99
N HIS A 101 -0.61 -11.36 -11.35
CA HIS A 101 -0.92 -11.31 -9.92
C HIS A 101 -2.18 -12.12 -9.59
N LEU A 102 -3.23 -11.98 -10.40
CA LEU A 102 -4.50 -12.69 -10.20
C LEU A 102 -4.37 -14.22 -10.37
N GLN A 103 -3.42 -14.69 -11.16
CA GLN A 103 -3.16 -16.12 -11.35
C GLN A 103 -2.09 -16.67 -10.41
N GLY A 104 -1.24 -15.80 -9.86
CA GLY A 104 -0.02 -16.14 -9.13
C GLY A 104 -0.07 -15.86 -7.63
N GLY A 105 -1.26 -15.75 -7.02
CA GLY A 105 -1.40 -15.64 -5.56
C GLY A 105 -1.53 -14.21 -5.01
N LEU A 106 -1.98 -13.25 -5.83
CA LEU A 106 -2.32 -11.88 -5.42
C LEU A 106 -1.14 -11.07 -4.87
N GLN A 107 0.07 -11.32 -5.39
CA GLN A 107 1.29 -10.60 -5.05
C GLN A 107 1.29 -9.19 -5.65
N THR A 108 0.44 -8.29 -5.13
CA THR A 108 0.24 -6.94 -5.67
C THR A 108 1.04 -5.89 -4.93
N GLY A 109 1.50 -6.19 -3.71
CA GLY A 109 1.86 -5.17 -2.73
C GLY A 109 0.69 -4.22 -2.44
N TRP A 110 0.99 -3.09 -1.80
CA TRP A 110 -0.01 -2.09 -1.42
C TRP A 110 0.59 -0.70 -1.28
N TYR A 111 -0.27 0.30 -1.20
CA TYR A 111 0.14 1.68 -0.95
C TYR A 111 -0.16 2.11 0.47
N PHE A 112 0.68 3.01 0.97
CA PHE A 112 0.40 3.83 2.14
C PHE A 112 0.17 5.29 1.74
N ARG A 113 -0.71 5.96 2.48
CA ARG A 113 -0.78 7.42 2.59
C ARG A 113 -0.09 7.88 3.87
N ILE A 114 0.37 9.13 3.89
CA ILE A 114 1.02 9.71 5.08
C ILE A 114 -0.03 10.45 5.91
N ILE A 115 -0.16 10.07 7.17
CA ILE A 115 -1.04 10.73 8.15
C ILE A 115 -0.26 11.81 8.89
N GLN A 116 0.95 11.50 9.33
CA GLN A 116 1.89 12.41 9.98
C GLN A 116 3.27 12.29 9.34
N GLU A 117 3.85 13.42 8.96
CA GLU A 117 5.22 13.51 8.45
C GLU A 117 6.23 13.23 9.56
N GLY A 118 7.36 12.64 9.23
CA GLY A 118 8.39 12.33 10.21
C GLY A 118 9.67 11.78 9.57
N MET A 119 10.73 11.74 10.37
CA MET A 119 12.00 11.14 9.96
C MET A 119 11.90 9.62 10.05
N ILE A 120 12.38 8.94 9.02
CA ILE A 120 12.49 7.47 9.01
C ILE A 120 13.84 7.04 8.44
N GLN A 121 14.22 5.78 8.69
CA GLN A 121 15.40 5.13 8.12
C GLN A 121 15.06 3.68 7.75
N GLY A 122 15.85 3.04 6.88
CA GLY A 122 15.74 1.59 6.68
C GLY A 122 15.96 0.80 7.98
N ALA A 123 15.50 -0.46 8.01
CA ALA A 123 15.50 -1.32 9.20
C ALA A 123 14.72 -0.76 10.40
N THR A 124 13.67 0.04 10.13
CA THR A 124 12.75 0.55 11.16
C THR A 124 11.51 -0.34 11.21
N ASP A 125 11.10 -0.69 12.43
CA ASP A 125 9.93 -1.51 12.69
C ASP A 125 8.62 -0.73 12.44
N PHE A 126 7.59 -1.47 12.06
CA PHE A 126 6.22 -0.99 12.00
C PHE A 126 5.51 -1.30 13.30
N GLU A 127 5.12 -0.26 14.04
CA GLU A 127 4.24 -0.39 15.19
C GLU A 127 2.79 -0.18 14.72
N LEU A 128 1.97 -1.25 14.75
CA LEU A 128 0.55 -1.15 14.42
C LEU A 128 -0.18 -0.37 15.51
N LEU A 129 -0.73 0.78 15.14
CA LEU A 129 -1.51 1.64 16.03
C LEU A 129 -3.00 1.29 15.98
N GLU A 130 -3.55 1.11 14.77
CA GLU A 130 -4.99 0.90 14.56
C GLU A 130 -5.25 -0.05 13.39
N ARG A 131 -6.32 -0.86 13.50
CA ARG A 131 -6.88 -1.72 12.44
C ARG A 131 -8.40 -1.56 12.39
N PRO A 132 -8.92 -0.50 11.76
CA PRO A 132 -10.35 -0.21 11.77
C PRO A 132 -11.19 -1.14 10.87
N TYR A 133 -10.59 -1.75 9.83
CA TYR A 133 -11.30 -2.59 8.86
C TYR A 133 -10.65 -3.98 8.71
N PRO A 134 -10.71 -4.84 9.75
CA PRO A 134 -10.07 -6.16 9.76
C PRO A 134 -10.65 -7.17 8.76
N GLU A 135 -11.74 -6.85 8.08
CA GLU A 135 -12.33 -7.65 7.01
C GLU A 135 -11.69 -7.37 5.64
N TRP A 136 -11.03 -6.21 5.47
CA TRP A 136 -10.51 -5.74 4.19
C TRP A 136 -9.01 -5.91 4.08
N SER A 137 -8.54 -7.17 4.02
CA SER A 137 -7.15 -7.43 3.64
C SER A 137 -6.87 -6.96 2.21
N ILE A 138 -5.61 -6.71 1.87
CA ILE A 138 -5.21 -6.34 0.50
C ILE A 138 -5.66 -7.41 -0.50
N ALA A 139 -5.51 -8.69 -0.14
CA ALA A 139 -5.99 -9.82 -0.92
C ALA A 139 -7.51 -9.77 -1.10
N ALA A 140 -8.28 -9.66 -0.01
CA ALA A 140 -9.74 -9.62 -0.06
C ALA A 140 -10.26 -8.47 -0.93
N CYS A 141 -9.66 -7.28 -0.82
CA CYS A 141 -10.00 -6.14 -1.68
C CYS A 141 -9.77 -6.46 -3.15
N THR A 142 -8.62 -7.08 -3.46
CA THR A 142 -8.25 -7.45 -4.83
C THR A 142 -9.20 -8.50 -5.40
N GLU A 143 -9.62 -9.48 -4.59
CA GLU A 143 -10.60 -10.49 -5.00
C GLU A 143 -11.98 -9.88 -5.31
N VAL A 144 -12.51 -9.03 -4.43
CA VAL A 144 -13.78 -8.32 -4.65
C VAL A 144 -13.73 -7.50 -5.95
N VAL A 145 -12.63 -6.80 -6.18
CA VAL A 145 -12.52 -5.94 -7.36
C VAL A 145 -12.24 -6.73 -8.64
N TYR A 146 -11.49 -7.83 -8.64
CA TYR A 146 -11.06 -8.44 -9.90
C TYR A 146 -11.61 -9.84 -10.15
N LEU A 147 -11.91 -10.61 -9.11
CA LEU A 147 -12.33 -12.02 -9.21
C LEU A 147 -13.84 -12.21 -8.96
N HIS A 148 -14.42 -11.44 -8.04
CA HIS A 148 -15.84 -11.55 -7.64
C HIS A 148 -16.63 -10.32 -8.08
N GLN A 149 -16.58 -10.01 -9.37
CA GLN A 149 -17.14 -8.77 -9.91
C GLN A 149 -18.67 -8.68 -9.84
N ASP A 150 -19.34 -9.80 -9.67
CA ASP A 150 -20.79 -9.96 -9.50
C ASP A 150 -21.24 -9.92 -8.03
N ASP A 151 -20.31 -9.93 -7.06
CA ASP A 151 -20.64 -9.73 -5.65
C ASP A 151 -20.83 -8.23 -5.35
N PHE A 152 -22.00 -7.72 -5.71
CA PHE A 152 -22.36 -6.33 -5.48
C PHE A 152 -22.46 -5.97 -4.00
N ARG A 153 -22.70 -6.94 -3.11
CA ARG A 153 -22.77 -6.69 -1.68
C ARG A 153 -21.37 -6.43 -1.14
N ALA A 154 -20.42 -7.31 -1.41
CA ALA A 154 -19.03 -7.10 -1.01
C ALA A 154 -18.45 -5.82 -1.65
N ALA A 155 -18.82 -5.52 -2.90
CA ALA A 155 -18.42 -4.28 -3.56
C ALA A 155 -18.98 -3.02 -2.88
N ASP A 156 -20.22 -3.04 -2.39
CA ASP A 156 -20.84 -1.93 -1.65
C ASP A 156 -20.22 -1.76 -0.26
N ASP A 157 -20.03 -2.87 0.47
CA ASP A 157 -19.38 -2.87 1.78
C ASP A 157 -17.93 -2.34 1.68
N LEU A 158 -17.16 -2.77 0.67
CA LEU A 158 -15.81 -2.24 0.41
C LEU A 158 -15.84 -0.78 -0.03
N TYR A 159 -16.84 -0.35 -0.81
CA TYR A 159 -17.01 1.05 -1.18
C TYR A 159 -17.31 1.95 0.04
N ALA A 160 -17.99 1.42 1.06
CA ALA A 160 -18.26 2.12 2.31
C ALA A 160 -17.00 2.33 3.16
N CYS A 161 -15.94 1.53 3.00
CA CYS A 161 -14.68 1.69 3.72
C CYS A 161 -14.04 3.07 3.43
N GLU A 162 -14.05 3.96 4.43
CA GLU A 162 -13.60 5.35 4.28
C GLU A 162 -12.10 5.47 4.04
N ALA A 163 -11.32 4.51 4.56
CA ALA A 163 -9.88 4.44 4.38
C ALA A 163 -9.49 3.94 2.98
N LEU A 164 -10.41 3.44 2.16
CA LEU A 164 -10.07 2.97 0.82
C LEU A 164 -9.65 4.12 -0.11
N GLY A 165 -8.56 3.90 -0.83
CA GLY A 165 -7.97 4.84 -1.78
C GLY A 165 -8.94 5.26 -2.87
N ASP A 166 -8.85 6.53 -3.27
CA ASP A 166 -9.88 7.17 -4.09
C ASP A 166 -10.02 6.53 -5.49
N ILE A 167 -8.93 5.99 -6.06
CA ILE A 167 -8.99 5.28 -7.35
C ILE A 167 -9.85 4.01 -7.24
N TRP A 168 -9.68 3.24 -6.17
CA TRP A 168 -10.44 2.02 -5.93
C TRP A 168 -11.91 2.33 -5.64
N ARG A 169 -12.17 3.37 -4.82
CA ARG A 169 -13.54 3.87 -4.57
C ARG A 169 -14.24 4.29 -5.86
N ARG A 170 -13.55 4.96 -6.79
CA ARG A 170 -14.11 5.33 -8.10
C ARG A 170 -14.43 4.10 -8.96
N THR A 171 -13.57 3.08 -8.96
CA THR A 171 -13.81 1.81 -9.67
C THR A 171 -15.06 1.10 -9.15
N LEU A 172 -15.17 0.93 -7.83
CA LEU A 172 -16.35 0.32 -7.20
C LEU A 172 -17.62 1.13 -7.49
N ARG A 173 -17.55 2.46 -7.37
CA ARG A 173 -18.69 3.35 -7.66
C ARG A 173 -19.20 3.21 -9.10
N LYS A 174 -18.32 3.04 -10.09
CA LYS A 174 -18.73 2.82 -11.49
C LYS A 174 -19.48 1.49 -11.63
N ARG A 175 -18.90 0.41 -11.08
CA ARG A 175 -19.51 -0.92 -11.04
C ARG A 175 -20.89 -0.93 -10.38
N LEU A 176 -21.00 -0.37 -9.18
CA LEU A 176 -22.27 -0.34 -8.41
C LEU A 176 -23.37 0.48 -9.10
N ARG A 177 -22.99 1.40 -10.00
CA ARG A 177 -23.93 2.18 -10.80
C ARG A 177 -24.25 1.54 -12.16
N GLY A 178 -23.61 0.43 -12.51
CA GLY A 178 -23.80 -0.27 -13.79
C GLY A 178 -23.17 0.43 -15.00
N PHE A 179 -22.12 1.23 -14.81
CA PHE A 179 -21.37 1.92 -15.89
C PHE A 179 -19.98 1.33 -16.11
#